data_AF-A0A1Z5KIJ9-F1
#
_entry.id   AF-A0A1Z5KIJ9-F1
#
_cell.length_a   1.000
_cell.length_b   1.000
_cell.length_c   1.000
_cell.angle_alpha   90.00
_cell.angle_beta   90.00
_cell.angle_gamma   90.00
#
_symmetry.space_group_name_H-M   'P 1'
#
loop_
_entity.id
_entity.type
_entity.pdbx_description
1 polymer ?
#
loop_
_entity_poly.entity_id
_entity_poly.type
_entity_poly.pdbx_seq_one_letter_code
_entity_poly.pdbx_strand_id
1 'polypeptide(L)'
;MAASPQTEMQDAFQAFMLGGKKTKKKASTDSSPKKNNATPKPPTPPRHTKESPSSRPSSIVKQQQDYRAFQNLHQGWTETDETLYALVGSVADLRQRLYYTVQEQRLCTEKQNNTENAMWKSCGFRSQPAGVDPSWLQPHDYDIALDHILLQHEKALQNIRRLLGNQSQTIDSMARRLEFLLLAGGDNSYSQECQYSFRFLARELYRKQILAQSLFNTVQDTMLTTLDSWETARACHKQWPALSRWRL
;
A
#
# COMPACT_ATOMS: atom_id res chain seq x y z
N MET A 1 -20.36 -21.82 -42.39
CA MET A 1 -20.04 -22.23 -41.00
C MET A 1 -19.78 -20.94 -40.21
N ALA A 2 -20.43 -20.75 -39.07
CA ALA A 2 -20.20 -19.59 -38.22
C ALA A 2 -19.07 -19.89 -37.20
N ALA A 3 -18.28 -18.88 -36.85
CA ALA A 3 -17.31 -19.00 -35.77
C ALA A 3 -18.03 -19.07 -34.40
N SER A 4 -17.43 -19.75 -33.43
CA SER A 4 -17.98 -19.81 -32.07
C SER A 4 -17.68 -18.50 -31.33
N PRO A 5 -18.63 -17.89 -30.60
CA PRO A 5 -18.44 -16.58 -29.96
C PRO A 5 -17.35 -16.55 -28.86
N GLN A 6 -16.84 -17.71 -28.43
CA GLN A 6 -15.65 -17.77 -27.56
C GLN A 6 -14.37 -17.34 -28.29
N THR A 7 -14.23 -17.63 -29.59
CA THR A 7 -13.01 -17.32 -30.37
C THR A 7 -12.83 -15.82 -30.54
N GLU A 8 -13.90 -15.08 -30.89
CA GLU A 8 -13.84 -13.61 -31.03
C GLU A 8 -13.42 -12.91 -29.74
N MET A 9 -13.83 -13.42 -28.58
CA MET A 9 -13.44 -12.88 -27.27
C MET A 9 -11.95 -13.09 -26.98
N GLN A 10 -11.40 -14.23 -27.41
CA GLN A 10 -9.99 -14.58 -27.22
C GLN A 10 -9.07 -13.75 -28.13
N ASP A 11 -9.45 -13.59 -29.41
CA ASP A 11 -8.75 -12.71 -30.36
C ASP A 11 -8.79 -11.24 -29.92
N ALA A 12 -9.94 -10.77 -29.43
CA ALA A 12 -10.08 -9.40 -28.92
C ALA A 12 -9.19 -9.12 -27.70
N PHE A 13 -9.02 -10.10 -26.81
CA PHE A 13 -8.11 -10.01 -25.67
C PHE A 13 -6.64 -9.99 -26.11
N GLN A 14 -6.26 -10.84 -27.06
CA GLN A 14 -4.89 -10.89 -27.60
C GLN A 14 -4.53 -9.59 -28.35
N ALA A 15 -5.45 -9.03 -29.13
CA ALA A 15 -5.28 -7.74 -29.80
C ALA A 15 -5.15 -6.54 -28.83
N PHE A 16 -5.80 -6.63 -27.66
CA PHE A 16 -5.65 -5.64 -26.58
C PHE A 16 -4.26 -5.74 -25.92
N MET A 17 -3.84 -6.95 -25.53
CA MET A 17 -2.53 -7.20 -24.89
C MET A 17 -1.34 -6.78 -25.77
N LEU A 18 -1.46 -6.87 -27.09
CA LEU A 18 -0.43 -6.47 -28.05
C LEU A 18 -0.47 -4.97 -28.42
N GLY A 19 -1.21 -4.14 -27.68
CA GLY A 19 -1.19 -2.68 -27.83
C GLY A 19 -1.84 -2.15 -29.11
N GLY A 20 -2.82 -2.88 -29.66
CA GLY A 20 -3.52 -2.54 -30.90
C GLY A 20 -4.19 -1.16 -30.88
N LYS A 21 -3.50 -0.15 -31.43
CA LYS A 21 -4.00 1.23 -31.53
C LYS A 21 -5.24 1.28 -32.44
N LYS A 22 -6.43 1.38 -31.84
CA LYS A 22 -7.71 1.50 -32.55
C LYS A 22 -7.70 2.72 -33.49
N THR A 23 -7.56 2.48 -34.79
CA THR A 23 -7.57 3.52 -35.82
C THR A 23 -8.97 4.12 -35.95
N LYS A 24 -9.08 5.42 -35.67
CA LYS A 24 -10.36 6.14 -35.60
C LYS A 24 -10.92 6.38 -37.01
N LYS A 25 -11.67 5.40 -37.52
CA LYS A 25 -12.25 5.39 -38.87
C LYS A 25 -13.13 6.63 -39.10
N LYS A 26 -12.78 7.48 -40.06
CA LYS A 26 -13.53 8.68 -40.45
C LYS A 26 -13.75 8.69 -41.97
N ALA A 27 -14.98 8.38 -42.39
CA ALA A 27 -15.54 8.70 -43.71
C ALA A 27 -16.27 10.06 -43.60
N SER A 28 -16.46 10.88 -44.63
CA SER A 28 -15.88 10.97 -46.00
C SER A 28 -15.99 12.45 -46.46
N THR A 29 -15.67 12.91 -47.68
CA THR A 29 -15.09 12.26 -48.89
C THR A 29 -13.91 13.16 -49.38
N ASP A 30 -13.60 13.59 -50.62
CA ASP A 30 -14.08 13.38 -52.01
C ASP A 30 -12.95 13.68 -53.04
N SER A 31 -13.29 13.67 -54.34
CA SER A 31 -12.61 14.34 -55.46
C SER A 31 -11.13 14.02 -55.76
N SER A 32 -10.94 12.89 -56.44
CA SER A 32 -10.35 12.76 -57.80
C SER A 32 -8.90 13.23 -58.13
N PRO A 33 -8.25 12.64 -59.16
CA PRO A 33 -6.79 12.47 -59.13
C PRO A 33 -6.01 13.21 -60.23
N LYS A 34 -4.69 13.33 -60.04
CA LYS A 34 -3.71 13.40 -61.15
C LYS A 34 -2.55 12.43 -60.91
N LYS A 35 -2.25 11.61 -61.92
CA LYS A 35 -1.00 10.84 -62.02
C LYS A 35 0.18 11.79 -62.22
N ASN A 36 1.37 11.38 -61.79
CA ASN A 36 2.60 11.55 -62.57
C ASN A 36 3.67 10.58 -62.08
N ASN A 37 4.39 9.94 -63.01
CA ASN A 37 5.53 9.09 -62.68
C ASN A 37 6.77 9.97 -62.40
N ALA A 38 7.53 9.64 -61.36
CA ALA A 38 8.86 10.20 -61.12
C ALA A 38 9.78 9.12 -60.53
N THR A 39 10.92 8.91 -61.18
CA THR A 39 11.92 7.90 -60.80
C THR A 39 12.57 8.26 -59.45
N PRO A 40 12.78 7.29 -58.52
CA PRO A 40 13.47 7.56 -57.27
C PRO A 40 14.93 7.96 -57.51
N LYS A 41 15.36 9.10 -56.93
CA LYS A 41 16.77 9.48 -56.84
C LYS A 41 17.43 8.79 -55.63
N PRO A 42 18.74 8.46 -55.70
CA PRO A 42 19.46 7.90 -54.56
C PRO A 42 19.56 8.90 -53.39
N PRO A 43 19.72 8.43 -52.14
CA PRO A 43 19.73 9.28 -50.96
C PRO A 43 21.02 10.12 -50.87
N THR A 44 20.84 11.43 -50.66
CA THR A 44 21.93 12.36 -50.31
C THR A 44 22.41 12.07 -48.88
N PRO A 45 23.72 12.06 -48.58
CA PRO A 45 24.22 11.85 -47.22
C PRO A 45 23.75 12.96 -46.25
N PRO A 46 23.60 12.65 -44.95
CA PRO A 46 23.11 13.61 -43.97
C PRO A 46 24.08 14.78 -43.80
N ARG A 47 23.58 15.99 -44.09
CA ARG A 47 24.31 17.24 -43.90
C ARG A 47 24.50 17.50 -42.40
N HIS A 48 25.74 17.57 -41.92
CA HIS A 48 26.03 17.93 -40.52
C HIS A 48 25.47 19.32 -40.19
N THR A 49 24.28 19.38 -39.59
CA THR A 49 23.87 20.51 -38.75
C THR A 49 24.83 20.56 -37.58
N LYS A 50 25.57 21.67 -37.44
CA LYS A 50 26.42 21.91 -36.27
C LYS A 50 25.54 21.87 -35.02
N GLU A 51 25.90 21.02 -34.07
CA GLU A 51 25.22 20.96 -32.79
C GLU A 51 25.42 22.29 -32.06
N SER A 52 24.32 22.96 -31.71
CA SER A 52 24.37 24.15 -30.86
C SER A 52 24.95 23.77 -29.48
N PRO A 53 25.75 24.64 -28.85
CA PRO A 53 26.39 24.31 -27.58
C PRO A 53 25.33 24.00 -26.52
N SER A 54 25.39 22.78 -25.97
CA SER A 54 24.47 22.32 -24.93
C SER A 54 24.55 23.24 -23.72
N SER A 55 23.51 24.03 -23.50
CA SER A 55 23.38 24.95 -22.38
C SER A 55 23.21 24.14 -21.09
N ARG A 56 24.32 23.82 -20.42
CA ARG A 56 24.29 23.25 -19.07
C ARG A 56 23.40 24.16 -18.20
N PRO A 57 22.37 23.63 -17.51
CA PRO A 57 21.57 24.44 -16.60
C PRO A 57 22.48 25.04 -15.52
N SER A 58 22.21 26.29 -15.13
CA SER A 58 22.93 26.91 -14.02
C SER A 58 22.75 26.10 -12.74
N SER A 59 23.76 26.09 -11.87
CA SER A 59 23.76 25.28 -10.63
C SER A 59 22.51 25.52 -9.78
N ILE A 60 22.02 26.76 -9.74
CA ILE A 60 20.79 27.20 -9.07
C ILE A 60 19.56 26.43 -9.59
N VAL A 61 19.40 26.28 -10.91
CA VAL A 61 18.26 25.56 -11.50
C VAL A 61 18.32 24.08 -11.15
N LYS A 62 19.51 23.46 -11.16
CA LYS A 62 19.68 22.07 -10.73
C LYS A 62 19.38 21.91 -9.22
N GLN A 63 19.92 22.77 -8.37
CA GLN A 63 19.70 22.73 -6.92
C GLN A 63 18.21 22.88 -6.58
N GLN A 64 17.47 23.75 -7.28
CA GLN A 64 16.02 23.88 -7.10
C GLN A 64 15.25 22.62 -7.57
N GLN A 65 15.70 21.95 -8.62
CA GLN A 65 15.13 20.66 -9.05
C GLN A 65 15.39 19.56 -8.01
N ASP A 66 16.62 19.45 -7.51
CA ASP A 66 17.02 18.47 -6.49
C ASP A 66 16.27 18.68 -5.16
N TYR A 67 16.05 19.94 -4.74
CA TYR A 67 15.24 20.29 -3.56
C TYR A 67 13.75 19.96 -3.74
N ARG A 68 13.12 20.31 -4.87
CA ARG A 68 11.74 19.87 -5.17
C ARG A 68 11.63 18.34 -5.19
N ALA A 69 12.63 17.66 -5.72
CA ALA A 69 12.69 16.21 -5.73
C ALA A 69 12.85 15.62 -4.32
N PHE A 70 13.52 16.30 -3.39
CA PHE A 70 13.53 15.94 -1.96
C PHE A 70 12.15 16.16 -1.31
N GLN A 71 11.50 17.30 -1.55
CA GLN A 71 10.15 17.59 -1.05
C GLN A 71 9.13 16.54 -1.49
N ASN A 72 9.17 16.10 -2.75
CA ASN A 72 8.30 15.04 -3.27
C ASN A 72 8.52 13.68 -2.57
N LEU A 73 9.76 13.35 -2.18
CA LEU A 73 10.04 12.16 -1.36
C LEU A 73 9.49 12.33 0.06
N HIS A 74 9.56 13.53 0.63
CA HIS A 74 9.02 13.82 1.96
C HIS A 74 7.50 13.65 2.00
N GLN A 75 6.80 14.16 1.00
CA GLN A 75 5.35 13.95 0.87
C GLN A 75 5.00 12.46 0.74
N GLY A 76 5.68 11.73 -0.15
CA GLY A 76 5.45 10.29 -0.31
C GLY A 76 5.77 9.46 0.94
N TRP A 77 6.74 9.89 1.75
CA TRP A 77 7.02 9.31 3.07
C TRP A 77 5.82 9.52 4.02
N THR A 78 5.30 10.74 4.10
CA THR A 78 4.13 11.08 4.94
C THR A 78 2.87 10.31 4.51
N GLU A 79 2.58 10.21 3.21
CA GLU A 79 1.45 9.43 2.68
C GLU A 79 1.58 7.93 3.01
N THR A 80 2.80 7.40 2.96
CA THR A 80 3.11 6.03 3.40
C THR A 80 2.93 5.85 4.92
N ASP A 81 3.21 6.90 5.70
CA ASP A 81 3.10 6.88 7.17
C ASP A 81 1.65 6.90 7.68
N GLU A 82 0.79 7.71 7.07
CA GLU A 82 -0.67 7.69 7.34
C GLU A 82 -1.26 6.30 7.01
N THR A 83 -0.81 5.70 5.90
CA THR A 83 -1.20 4.34 5.50
C THR A 83 -0.73 3.30 6.52
N LEU A 84 0.51 3.41 7.02
CA LEU A 84 1.03 2.56 8.10
C LEU A 84 0.25 2.72 9.40
N TYR A 85 -0.09 3.95 9.79
CA TYR A 85 -0.85 4.23 11.00
C TYR A 85 -2.24 3.56 10.98
N ALA A 86 -3.00 3.77 9.90
CA ALA A 86 -4.31 3.14 9.71
C ALA A 86 -4.23 1.60 9.73
N LEU A 87 -3.17 1.04 9.14
CA LEU A 87 -2.94 -0.40 9.07
C LEU A 87 -2.55 -1.02 10.43
N VAL A 88 -1.74 -0.33 11.24
CA VAL A 88 -1.42 -0.73 12.62
C VAL A 88 -2.68 -0.65 13.50
N GLY A 89 -3.55 0.34 13.30
CA GLY A 89 -4.88 0.37 13.90
C GLY A 89 -5.72 -0.85 13.55
N SER A 90 -5.82 -1.18 12.26
CA SER A 90 -6.55 -2.37 11.78
C SER A 90 -6.00 -3.69 12.37
N VAL A 91 -4.68 -3.81 12.58
CA VAL A 91 -4.10 -4.97 13.26
C VAL A 91 -4.54 -5.07 14.73
N ALA A 92 -4.64 -3.94 15.45
CA ALA A 92 -5.14 -3.94 16.82
C ALA A 92 -6.62 -4.36 16.89
N ASP A 93 -7.45 -3.84 15.97
CA ASP A 93 -8.87 -4.20 15.89
C ASP A 93 -9.07 -5.69 15.52
N LEU A 94 -8.27 -6.21 14.58
CA LEU A 94 -8.28 -7.64 14.21
C LEU A 94 -7.89 -8.55 15.38
N ARG A 95 -6.89 -8.17 16.18
CA ARG A 95 -6.53 -8.93 17.40
C ARG A 95 -7.58 -8.83 18.50
N GLN A 96 -8.21 -7.66 18.68
CA GLN A 96 -9.31 -7.52 19.62
C GLN A 96 -10.47 -8.45 19.22
N ARG A 97 -10.82 -8.51 17.93
CA ARG A 97 -11.83 -9.46 17.42
C ARG A 97 -11.40 -10.92 17.63
N LEU A 98 -10.17 -11.27 17.26
CA LEU A 98 -9.63 -12.63 17.42
C LEU A 98 -9.70 -13.11 18.88
N TYR A 99 -9.32 -12.25 19.84
CA TYR A 99 -9.44 -12.52 21.26
C TYR A 99 -10.89 -12.86 21.64
N TYR A 100 -11.86 -11.99 21.32
CA TYR A 100 -13.27 -12.23 21.70
C TYR A 100 -13.88 -13.46 21.02
N THR A 101 -13.66 -13.66 19.72
CA THR A 101 -14.19 -14.82 18.99
C THR A 101 -13.66 -16.15 19.54
N VAL A 102 -12.40 -16.20 20.00
CA VAL A 102 -11.86 -17.40 20.67
C VAL A 102 -12.46 -17.62 22.07
N GLN A 103 -12.77 -16.56 22.83
CA GLN A 103 -13.49 -16.72 24.11
C GLN A 103 -14.93 -17.20 23.89
N GLU A 104 -15.64 -16.67 22.89
CA GLU A 104 -17.00 -17.09 22.53
C GLU A 104 -17.03 -18.55 22.07
N GLN A 105 -16.09 -18.97 21.23
CA GLN A 105 -15.97 -20.37 20.79
C GLN A 105 -15.77 -21.32 21.98
N ARG A 106 -14.86 -21.01 22.91
CA ARG A 106 -14.63 -21.81 24.13
C ARG A 106 -15.91 -21.97 24.96
N LEU A 107 -16.60 -20.85 25.22
CA LEU A 107 -17.87 -20.83 25.94
C LEU A 107 -19.00 -21.59 25.21
N CYS A 108 -18.92 -21.73 23.88
CA CYS A 108 -19.85 -22.56 23.10
C CYS A 108 -19.54 -24.05 23.27
N THR A 109 -18.27 -24.46 23.11
CA THR A 109 -17.82 -25.84 23.29
C THR A 109 -18.06 -26.33 24.73
N GLU A 110 -17.80 -25.50 25.74
CA GLU A 110 -18.08 -25.82 27.15
C GLU A 110 -19.58 -26.05 27.41
N LYS A 111 -20.47 -25.27 26.78
CA LYS A 111 -21.92 -25.51 26.86
C LYS A 111 -22.31 -26.81 26.16
N GLN A 112 -21.78 -27.05 24.96
CA GLN A 112 -22.09 -28.24 24.16
C GLN A 112 -21.65 -29.55 24.84
N ASN A 113 -20.56 -29.51 25.61
CA ASN A 113 -20.12 -30.63 26.45
C ASN A 113 -20.96 -30.81 27.74
N ASN A 114 -21.72 -29.79 28.16
CA ASN A 114 -22.61 -29.84 29.34
C ASN A 114 -24.10 -30.01 28.98
N THR A 115 -24.47 -30.04 27.69
CA THR A 115 -25.89 -30.04 27.26
C THR A 115 -26.67 -31.32 27.54
N GLU A 116 -26.07 -32.39 28.07
CA GLU A 116 -26.84 -33.50 28.66
C GLU A 116 -27.69 -33.08 29.88
N ASN A 117 -27.44 -31.92 30.50
CA ASN A 117 -28.18 -31.47 31.70
C ASN A 117 -28.57 -29.97 31.72
N ALA A 118 -28.32 -29.18 30.66
CA ALA A 118 -28.25 -27.71 30.76
C ALA A 118 -29.32 -26.89 30.01
N MET A 119 -30.50 -27.44 29.70
CA MET A 119 -31.52 -26.82 28.81
C MET A 119 -32.16 -25.49 29.30
N TRP A 120 -32.02 -25.08 30.58
CA TRP A 120 -32.95 -24.13 31.21
C TRP A 120 -32.39 -22.88 31.91
N LYS A 121 -31.09 -22.52 31.79
CA LYS A 121 -30.52 -21.38 32.55
C LYS A 121 -30.18 -20.16 31.68
N SER A 122 -31.13 -19.22 31.65
CA SER A 122 -31.03 -17.84 31.13
C SER A 122 -29.77 -17.11 31.60
N CYS A 123 -29.03 -16.42 30.72
CA CYS A 123 -29.35 -15.14 30.06
C CYS A 123 -29.39 -13.89 30.97
N GLY A 124 -28.55 -12.92 30.62
CA GLY A 124 -28.51 -11.53 31.10
C GLY A 124 -27.46 -10.74 30.30
N PHE A 125 -27.60 -9.44 30.02
CA PHE A 125 -28.69 -8.53 30.38
C PHE A 125 -28.87 -7.42 29.31
N ARG A 126 -29.19 -7.79 28.06
CA ARG A 126 -29.77 -6.90 27.04
C ARG A 126 -30.68 -7.75 26.14
N SER A 127 -31.95 -7.38 26.03
CA SER A 127 -32.98 -8.17 25.36
C SER A 127 -32.80 -8.20 23.84
N GLN A 128 -32.44 -9.36 23.30
CA GLN A 128 -32.72 -9.70 21.91
C GLN A 128 -34.25 -9.85 21.72
N PRO A 129 -34.78 -9.65 20.49
CA PRO A 129 -36.18 -9.91 20.20
C PRO A 129 -36.52 -11.39 20.45
N ALA A 130 -37.63 -11.66 21.13
CA ALA A 130 -38.05 -13.00 21.50
C ALA A 130 -38.27 -13.88 20.25
N GLY A 131 -37.58 -15.03 20.20
CA GLY A 131 -37.72 -16.03 19.13
C GLY A 131 -36.46 -16.28 18.30
N VAL A 132 -35.41 -15.45 18.41
CA VAL A 132 -34.10 -15.75 17.82
C VAL A 132 -33.17 -16.30 18.90
N ASP A 133 -32.98 -17.62 18.89
CA ASP A 133 -32.08 -18.31 19.81
C ASP A 133 -30.61 -18.04 19.39
N PRO A 134 -29.69 -17.62 20.30
CA PRO A 134 -28.31 -17.29 19.95
C PRO A 134 -27.44 -18.52 19.57
N SER A 135 -28.03 -19.70 19.49
CA SER A 135 -27.45 -20.99 19.08
C SER A 135 -27.25 -21.14 17.56
N TRP A 136 -27.60 -20.13 16.76
CA TRP A 136 -27.60 -20.23 15.30
C TRP A 136 -26.20 -20.35 14.67
N LEU A 137 -25.14 -19.86 15.31
CA LEU A 137 -23.76 -20.18 14.90
C LEU A 137 -23.37 -21.57 15.44
N GLN A 138 -23.03 -22.47 14.53
CA GLN A 138 -22.36 -23.72 14.86
C GLN A 138 -20.89 -23.47 15.20
N PRO A 139 -20.20 -24.39 15.92
CA PRO A 139 -18.76 -24.27 16.17
C PRO A 139 -17.93 -24.03 14.90
N HIS A 140 -18.35 -24.62 13.77
CA HIS A 140 -17.72 -24.45 12.47
C HIS A 140 -17.80 -23.00 11.92
N ASP A 141 -18.85 -22.24 12.24
CA ASP A 141 -18.97 -20.84 11.83
C ASP A 141 -17.94 -19.96 12.55
N TYR A 142 -17.58 -20.32 13.80
CA TYR A 142 -16.48 -19.70 14.52
C TYR A 142 -15.13 -20.04 13.86
N ASP A 143 -14.89 -21.29 13.47
CA ASP A 143 -13.65 -21.69 12.76
C ASP A 143 -13.46 -20.87 11.48
N ILE A 144 -14.50 -20.77 10.64
CA ILE A 144 -14.49 -19.97 9.40
C ILE A 144 -14.21 -18.48 9.71
N ALA A 145 -14.82 -17.93 10.77
CA ALA A 145 -14.60 -16.55 11.17
C ALA A 145 -13.16 -16.31 11.67
N LEU A 146 -12.59 -17.26 12.42
CA LEU A 146 -11.22 -17.21 12.93
C LEU A 146 -10.19 -17.30 11.81
N ASP A 147 -10.33 -18.26 10.89
CA ASP A 147 -9.46 -18.39 9.70
C ASP A 147 -9.46 -17.11 8.87
N HIS A 148 -10.65 -16.51 8.66
CA HIS A 148 -10.75 -15.25 7.93
C HIS A 148 -10.08 -14.08 8.68
N ILE A 149 -10.22 -13.97 10.01
CA ILE A 149 -9.55 -12.95 10.82
C ILE A 149 -8.03 -13.14 10.79
N LEU A 150 -7.53 -14.37 10.92
CA LEU A 150 -6.10 -14.71 10.84
C LEU A 150 -5.52 -14.39 9.46
N LEU A 151 -6.25 -14.72 8.39
CA LEU A 151 -5.85 -14.40 7.02
C LEU A 151 -5.83 -12.88 6.75
N GLN A 152 -6.78 -12.12 7.31
CA GLN A 152 -6.76 -10.65 7.26
C GLN A 152 -5.58 -10.09 8.07
N HIS A 153 -5.29 -10.65 9.23
CA HIS A 153 -4.22 -10.22 10.13
C HIS A 153 -2.83 -10.41 9.52
N GLU A 154 -2.49 -11.59 9.00
CA GLU A 154 -1.17 -11.79 8.35
C GLU A 154 -1.04 -10.96 7.06
N LYS A 155 -2.11 -10.79 6.26
CA LYS A 155 -2.11 -9.84 5.12
C LYS A 155 -1.83 -8.40 5.58
N ALA A 156 -2.35 -7.98 6.73
CA ALA A 156 -2.06 -6.67 7.29
C ALA A 156 -0.58 -6.56 7.73
N LEU A 157 -0.04 -7.57 8.42
CA LEU A 157 1.38 -7.60 8.81
C LEU A 157 2.33 -7.59 7.61
N GLN A 158 2.03 -8.35 6.53
CA GLN A 158 2.80 -8.31 5.28
C GLN A 158 2.81 -6.92 4.65
N ASN A 159 1.66 -6.23 4.66
CA ASN A 159 1.59 -4.84 4.20
C ASN A 159 2.38 -3.88 5.09
N ILE A 160 2.42 -4.06 6.42
CA ILE A 160 3.28 -3.26 7.32
C ILE A 160 4.77 -3.47 6.95
N ARG A 161 5.22 -4.73 6.80
CA ARG A 161 6.60 -5.06 6.39
C ARG A 161 6.95 -4.37 5.06
N ARG A 162 6.05 -4.41 4.07
CA ARG A 162 6.24 -3.76 2.76
C ARG A 162 6.33 -2.23 2.87
N LEU A 163 5.43 -1.58 3.60
CA LEU A 163 5.39 -0.11 3.70
C LEU A 163 6.59 0.44 4.49
N LEU A 164 7.08 -0.27 5.51
CA LEU A 164 8.35 0.07 6.18
C LEU A 164 9.56 -0.09 5.24
N GLY A 165 9.56 -1.11 4.38
CA GLY A 165 10.55 -1.26 3.30
C GLY A 165 10.53 -0.07 2.33
N ASN A 166 9.34 0.39 1.92
CA ASN A 166 9.18 1.59 1.08
C ASN A 166 9.68 2.86 1.78
N GLN A 167 9.39 3.05 3.07
CA GLN A 167 9.91 4.17 3.85
C GLN A 167 11.46 4.13 3.90
N SER A 168 12.07 2.96 4.09
CA SER A 168 13.54 2.80 4.05
C SER A 168 14.13 3.22 2.71
N GLN A 169 13.59 2.72 1.59
CA GLN A 169 14.04 3.08 0.24
C GLN A 169 13.87 4.59 -0.04
N THR A 170 12.87 5.22 0.57
CA THR A 170 12.63 6.67 0.49
C THR A 170 13.67 7.45 1.29
N ILE A 171 14.05 6.99 2.50
CA ILE A 171 15.17 7.55 3.28
C ILE A 171 16.49 7.41 2.52
N ASP A 172 16.79 6.24 1.93
CA ASP A 172 18.00 6.05 1.12
C ASP A 172 18.05 6.98 -0.10
N SER A 173 16.88 7.24 -0.70
CA SER A 173 16.73 8.16 -1.83
C SER A 173 16.86 9.63 -1.42
N MET A 174 16.42 9.99 -0.20
CA MET A 174 16.66 11.29 0.41
C MET A 174 18.14 11.52 0.72
N ALA A 175 18.83 10.51 1.27
CA ALA A 175 20.25 10.59 1.62
C ALA A 175 21.11 10.97 0.40
N ARG A 176 20.92 10.27 -0.73
CA ARG A 176 21.63 10.56 -1.99
C ARG A 176 21.31 11.94 -2.56
N ARG A 177 20.06 12.41 -2.43
CA ARG A 177 19.68 13.77 -2.85
C ARG A 177 20.28 14.85 -1.95
N LEU A 178 20.31 14.61 -0.65
CA LEU A 178 20.97 15.47 0.32
C LEU A 178 22.49 15.55 0.08
N GLU A 179 23.14 14.43 -0.25
CA GLU A 179 24.54 14.41 -0.67
C GLU A 179 24.79 15.30 -1.90
N PHE A 180 23.96 15.23 -2.95
CA PHE A 180 24.06 16.13 -4.10
C PHE A 180 23.82 17.61 -3.74
N LEU A 181 22.89 17.91 -2.83
CA LEU A 181 22.63 19.29 -2.36
C LEU A 181 23.79 19.85 -1.53
N LEU A 182 24.51 19.02 -0.77
CA LEU A 182 25.71 19.38 -0.01
C LEU A 182 26.92 19.57 -0.94
N LEU A 183 27.18 18.61 -1.84
CA LEU A 183 28.28 18.67 -2.81
C LEU A 183 28.12 19.80 -3.84
N ALA A 184 26.92 20.35 -4.01
CA ALA A 184 26.67 21.55 -4.81
C ALA A 184 27.24 22.84 -4.19
N GLY A 185 27.79 22.81 -2.97
CA GLY A 185 28.55 23.91 -2.36
C GLY A 185 27.71 25.10 -1.93
N GLY A 186 26.41 24.91 -1.69
CA GLY A 186 25.50 25.97 -1.24
C GLY A 186 25.24 25.93 0.25
N ASP A 187 25.77 26.91 1.00
CA ASP A 187 25.33 27.27 2.36
C ASP A 187 23.93 27.95 2.33
N ASN A 188 22.99 27.26 1.70
CA ASN A 188 21.62 27.72 1.46
C ASN A 188 20.68 27.05 2.48
N SER A 189 19.69 27.79 2.99
CA SER A 189 18.68 27.33 3.97
C SER A 189 18.13 25.93 3.65
N TYR A 190 17.79 25.70 2.38
CA TYR A 190 17.34 24.43 1.81
C TYR A 190 18.19 23.20 2.20
N SER A 191 19.51 23.35 2.30
CA SER A 191 20.41 22.27 2.72
C SER A 191 20.23 21.92 4.20
N GLN A 192 20.07 22.93 5.07
CA GLN A 192 19.85 22.75 6.50
C GLN A 192 18.45 22.17 6.78
N GLU A 193 17.43 22.65 6.06
CA GLU A 193 16.07 22.08 6.06
C GLU A 193 16.09 20.58 5.68
N CYS A 194 16.70 20.24 4.53
CA CYS A 194 16.82 18.85 4.09
C CYS A 194 17.60 17.97 5.09
N GLN A 195 18.66 18.49 5.71
CA GLN A 195 19.37 17.76 6.78
C GLN A 195 18.48 17.50 7.99
N TYR A 196 17.71 18.50 8.43
CA TYR A 196 16.81 18.38 9.58
C TYR A 196 15.71 17.34 9.31
N SER A 197 14.98 17.50 8.20
CA SER A 197 13.94 16.55 7.78
C SER A 197 14.49 15.13 7.62
N PHE A 198 15.64 14.96 6.97
CA PHE A 198 16.27 13.63 6.81
C PHE A 198 16.57 12.98 8.17
N ARG A 199 17.22 13.71 9.10
CA ARG A 199 17.55 13.19 10.45
C ARG A 199 16.29 12.86 11.26
N PHE A 200 15.24 13.68 11.14
CA PHE A 200 13.96 13.44 11.79
C PHE A 200 13.26 12.17 11.26
N LEU A 201 13.10 12.07 9.94
CA LEU A 201 12.42 10.92 9.31
C LEU A 201 13.21 9.60 9.49
N ALA A 202 14.54 9.64 9.47
CA ALA A 202 15.38 8.46 9.75
C ALA A 202 15.22 7.96 11.20
N ARG A 203 15.14 8.88 12.18
CA ARG A 203 14.86 8.55 13.59
C ARG A 203 13.45 7.97 13.76
N GLU A 204 12.47 8.53 13.08
CA GLU A 204 11.08 8.03 13.11
C GLU A 204 10.94 6.65 12.47
N LEU A 205 11.62 6.38 11.35
CA LEU A 205 11.67 5.05 10.73
C LEU A 205 12.24 4.01 11.71
N TYR A 206 13.37 4.29 12.35
CA TYR A 206 13.97 3.38 13.34
C TYR A 206 13.03 3.11 14.52
N ARG A 207 12.37 4.15 15.05
CA ARG A 207 11.36 4.01 16.12
C ARG A 207 10.17 3.15 15.69
N LYS A 208 9.72 3.30 14.45
CA LYS A 208 8.60 2.54 13.85
C LYS A 208 8.99 1.09 13.54
N GLN A 209 10.24 0.82 13.15
CA GLN A 209 10.79 -0.53 13.03
C GLN A 209 10.78 -1.28 14.37
N ILE A 210 11.16 -0.63 15.49
CA ILE A 210 11.08 -1.23 16.83
C ILE A 210 9.64 -1.61 17.19
N LEU A 211 8.68 -0.69 17.02
CA LEU A 211 7.26 -0.95 17.31
C LEU A 211 6.69 -2.08 16.44
N ALA A 212 7.09 -2.13 15.16
CA ALA A 212 6.70 -3.22 14.27
C ALA A 212 7.31 -4.57 14.71
N GLN A 213 8.54 -4.59 15.21
CA GLN A 213 9.13 -5.83 15.74
C GLN A 213 8.38 -6.33 16.98
N SER A 214 7.99 -5.46 17.91
CA SER A 214 7.12 -5.84 19.04
C SER A 214 5.77 -6.41 18.57
N LEU A 215 5.20 -5.82 17.51
CA LEU A 215 3.98 -6.31 16.86
C LEU A 215 4.18 -7.67 16.17
N PHE A 216 5.35 -7.97 15.60
CA PHE A 216 5.65 -9.24 14.96
C PHE A 216 5.99 -10.36 15.96
N ASN A 217 6.71 -10.08 17.05
CA ASN A 217 7.07 -11.09 18.06
C ASN A 217 5.82 -11.76 18.66
N THR A 218 4.80 -10.95 19.00
CA THR A 218 3.50 -11.38 19.54
C THR A 218 2.64 -12.26 18.60
N VAL A 219 3.16 -12.58 17.41
CA VAL A 219 2.60 -13.55 16.44
C VAL A 219 3.26 -14.93 16.60
N GLN A 220 4.56 -14.97 16.90
CA GLN A 220 5.37 -16.19 16.87
C GLN A 220 5.12 -17.06 18.11
N ASP A 221 4.91 -16.44 19.27
CA ASP A 221 4.76 -17.12 20.57
C ASP A 221 3.39 -17.82 20.78
N THR A 222 2.60 -18.03 19.71
CA THR A 222 1.16 -18.41 19.71
C THR A 222 0.22 -17.48 20.51
N MET A 223 0.75 -16.39 21.06
CA MET A 223 0.09 -15.38 21.91
C MET A 223 -1.07 -14.62 21.25
N LEU A 224 -1.39 -14.84 19.96
CA LEU A 224 -2.43 -14.09 19.23
C LEU A 224 -3.82 -14.09 19.90
N THR A 225 -4.10 -15.07 20.76
CA THR A 225 -5.37 -15.21 21.50
C THR A 225 -5.31 -14.75 22.96
N THR A 226 -4.18 -14.20 23.43
CA THR A 226 -4.02 -13.69 24.80
C THR A 226 -4.37 -12.22 24.92
N LEU A 227 -4.58 -11.77 26.17
CA LEU A 227 -4.83 -10.35 26.46
C LEU A 227 -3.62 -9.50 26.03
N ASP A 228 -2.42 -9.95 26.38
CA ASP A 228 -1.15 -9.24 26.14
C ASP A 228 -0.92 -8.91 24.66
N SER A 229 -1.40 -9.76 23.73
CA SER A 229 -1.22 -9.56 22.30
C SER A 229 -2.13 -8.49 21.69
N TRP A 230 -3.38 -8.36 22.17
CA TRP A 230 -4.25 -7.23 21.76
C TRP A 230 -3.80 -5.92 22.44
N GLU A 231 -3.39 -5.98 23.71
CA GLU A 231 -2.88 -4.81 24.44
C GLU A 231 -1.58 -4.30 23.84
N THR A 232 -0.65 -5.19 23.45
CA THR A 232 0.58 -4.81 22.74
C THR A 232 0.27 -4.12 21.41
N ALA A 233 -0.65 -4.65 20.60
CA ALA A 233 -1.03 -4.02 19.34
C ALA A 233 -1.71 -2.65 19.55
N ARG A 234 -2.58 -2.54 20.55
CA ARG A 234 -3.22 -1.28 20.96
C ARG A 234 -2.20 -0.26 21.49
N ALA A 235 -1.18 -0.71 22.21
CA ALA A 235 -0.07 0.13 22.66
C ALA A 235 0.78 0.60 21.48
N CYS A 236 1.13 -0.29 20.54
CA CYS A 236 1.84 0.06 19.31
C CYS A 236 1.06 1.11 18.51
N HIS A 237 -0.24 0.93 18.30
CA HIS A 237 -1.10 1.90 17.60
C HIS A 237 -1.12 3.28 18.31
N LYS A 238 -1.27 3.32 19.64
CA LYS A 238 -1.18 4.57 20.42
C LYS A 238 0.20 5.24 20.30
N GLN A 239 1.26 4.44 20.25
CA GLN A 239 2.65 4.91 20.13
C GLN A 239 3.08 5.16 18.68
N TRP A 240 2.20 5.04 17.69
CA TRP A 240 2.47 5.31 16.28
C TRP A 240 1.80 6.60 15.81
N PRO A 241 2.15 7.80 16.34
CA PRO A 241 1.57 9.03 15.82
C PRO A 241 2.00 9.22 14.35
N ALA A 242 1.01 9.30 13.46
CA ALA A 242 1.22 9.60 12.06
C ALA A 242 1.73 11.04 11.89
N LEU A 243 2.64 11.26 10.94
CA LEU A 243 3.36 12.54 10.85
C LEU A 243 2.48 13.76 10.55
N SER A 244 1.30 13.62 9.93
CA SER A 244 0.37 14.76 9.73
C SER A 244 -0.05 15.46 11.03
N ARG A 245 0.06 14.77 12.18
CA ARG A 245 -0.31 15.30 13.50
C ARG A 245 0.79 16.15 14.13
N TRP A 246 2.01 16.09 13.61
CA TRP A 246 3.12 16.92 14.07
C TRP A 246 3.14 18.21 13.26
N ARG A 247 2.69 19.31 13.87
CA ARG A 247 2.95 20.65 13.32
C ARG A 247 4.43 20.97 13.52
N LEU A 248 5.18 20.85 12.43
CA LEU A 248 6.47 21.52 12.23
C LEU A 248 6.22 23.00 11.90
#